data_AF-A0A6V7L7H2-F1
#
_entry.id   AF-A0A6V7L7H2-F1
#
_cell.length_a   1.000
_cell.length_b   1.000
_cell.length_c   1.000
_cell.angle_alpha   90.00
_cell.angle_beta   90.00
_cell.angle_gamma   90.00
#
_symmetry.space_group_name_H-M   'P 1'
#
loop_
_entity.id
_entity.type
_entity.pdbx_description
1 polymer ?
#
loop_
_entity_poly.entity_id
_entity_poly.type
_entity_poly.pdbx_seq_one_letter_code
_entity_poly.pdbx_strand_id
1 'polypeptide(L)'
;MLIHTRFIQVSSETVVAAYIERIKSVNPLINAVVDERYKEALEEAKDCDKTLESQKITPEELMKTKPFFGVPITVKESCGLK
;
A
#
# COMPACT_ATOMS: atom_id res chain seq x y z
N MET A 1 -3.66 -2.93 -13.06
CA MET A 1 -3.12 -1.71 -12.42
C MET A 1 -1.96 -2.13 -11.49
N LEU A 2 -0.81 -2.51 -12.08
CA LEU A 2 0.27 -3.22 -11.36
C LEU A 2 1.67 -2.64 -11.62
N ILE A 3 1.79 -1.45 -12.22
CA ILE A 3 3.07 -1.04 -12.84
C ILE A 3 3.61 0.34 -12.37
N HIS A 4 2.85 1.18 -11.66
CA HIS A 4 3.29 2.58 -11.45
C HIS A 4 4.29 2.81 -10.30
N THR A 5 4.26 2.02 -9.21
CA THR A 5 5.21 2.17 -8.09
C THR A 5 6.58 1.55 -8.37
N ARG A 6 6.74 0.80 -9.47
CA ARG A 6 7.93 -0.03 -9.76
C ARG A 6 9.07 0.74 -10.42
N PHE A 7 8.82 1.93 -10.96
CA PHE A 7 9.82 2.80 -11.61
C PHE A 7 9.97 4.17 -10.94
N ILE A 8 9.55 4.33 -9.68
CA ILE A 8 9.61 5.61 -8.93
C ILE A 8 8.89 6.74 -9.69
N GLN A 9 7.77 6.44 -10.36
CA GLN A 9 6.94 7.47 -10.97
C GLN A 9 5.97 8.09 -9.95
N VAL A 10 5.60 7.32 -8.91
CA VAL A 10 4.70 7.71 -7.83
C VAL A 10 5.13 7.00 -6.54
N SER A 11 5.12 7.70 -5.40
CA SER A 11 5.47 7.14 -4.10
C SER A 11 4.37 6.20 -3.57
N SER A 12 4.76 5.21 -2.76
CA SER A 12 3.84 4.29 -2.11
C SER A 12 2.85 5.06 -1.22
N GLU A 13 3.33 6.09 -0.50
CA GLU A 13 2.48 6.97 0.30
C GLU A 13 1.38 7.61 -0.55
N THR A 14 1.72 8.15 -1.72
CA THR A 14 0.76 8.81 -2.62
C THR A 14 -0.31 7.83 -3.09
N VAL A 15 0.09 6.61 -3.44
CA VAL A 15 -0.85 5.57 -3.89
C VAL A 15 -1.79 5.16 -2.75
N VAL A 16 -1.26 4.91 -1.55
CA VAL A 16 -2.08 4.54 -0.38
C VAL A 16 -3.06 5.65 -0.02
N ALA A 17 -2.61 6.91 0.00
CA ALA A 17 -3.47 8.07 0.24
C ALA A 17 -4.62 8.15 -0.78
N ALA A 18 -4.33 7.98 -2.07
CA ALA A 18 -5.35 8.00 -3.12
C ALA A 18 -6.39 6.87 -2.94
N TYR A 19 -5.97 5.69 -2.51
CA TYR A 19 -6.88 4.58 -2.22
C TYR A 19 -7.74 4.85 -0.99
N ILE A 20 -7.18 5.40 0.09
CA ILE A 20 -7.94 5.77 1.29
C ILE A 20 -9.04 6.76 0.93
N GLU A 21 -8.72 7.80 0.16
CA GLU A 21 -9.71 8.79 -0.27
C GLU A 21 -10.79 8.17 -1.16
N ARG A 22 -10.41 7.25 -2.06
CA ARG A 22 -11.39 6.50 -2.86
C ARG A 22 -12.30 5.65 -1.98
N ILE A 23 -11.76 4.95 -0.98
CA ILE A 23 -12.54 4.14 -0.06
C ILE A 23 -13.51 5.02 0.71
N LYS A 24 -13.07 6.15 1.28
CA LYS A 24 -13.96 7.10 1.99
C LYS A 24 -15.11 7.60 1.10
N SER A 25 -14.85 7.84 -0.18
CA SER A 25 -15.89 8.30 -1.12
C SER A 25 -16.89 7.22 -1.53
N VAL A 26 -16.48 5.95 -1.60
CA VAL A 26 -17.30 4.85 -2.15
C VAL A 26 -17.90 3.96 -1.07
N ASN A 27 -17.21 3.76 0.06
CA ASN A 27 -17.68 2.89 1.13
C ASN A 27 -19.06 3.26 1.67
N PRO A 28 -19.47 4.54 1.77
CA PRO A 28 -20.85 4.88 2.13
C PRO A 28 -21.93 4.32 1.19
N LEU A 29 -21.57 4.00 -0.06
CA LEU A 29 -22.48 3.45 -1.06
C LEU A 29 -22.56 1.93 -1.04
N ILE A 30 -21.43 1.25 -0.76
CA ILE A 30 -21.31 -0.21 -0.90
C ILE A 30 -21.12 -0.95 0.43
N ASN A 31 -20.76 -0.23 1.49
CA ASN A 31 -20.51 -0.73 2.84
C ASN A 31 -19.60 -1.97 2.88
N ALA A 32 -18.46 -1.90 2.18
CA ALA A 32 -17.52 -3.01 1.99
C ALA A 32 -16.38 -3.06 3.03
N VAL A 33 -16.12 -1.95 3.73
CA VAL A 33 -15.08 -1.83 4.75
C VAL A 33 -15.75 -1.79 6.12
N VAL A 34 -15.39 -2.75 6.96
CA VAL A 34 -15.92 -2.95 8.32
C VAL A 34 -15.03 -2.29 9.37
N ASP A 35 -13.71 -2.28 9.13
CA ASP A 35 -12.70 -1.68 9.99
C ASP A 35 -11.58 -1.06 9.15
N GLU A 36 -10.93 -0.02 9.66
CA GLU A 36 -9.91 0.75 8.95
C GLU A 36 -8.55 0.73 9.66
N ARG A 37 -7.47 0.51 8.88
CA ARG A 37 -6.06 0.62 9.31
C ARG A 37 -5.34 1.71 8.53
N TYR A 38 -6.01 2.82 8.26
CA TYR A 38 -5.51 3.85 7.33
C TYR A 38 -4.23 4.51 7.80
N LYS A 39 -4.11 4.75 9.11
CA LYS A 39 -2.93 5.39 9.69
C LYS A 39 -1.70 4.48 9.56
N GLU A 40 -1.83 3.23 9.96
CA GLU A 40 -0.79 2.22 9.89
C GLU A 40 -0.39 1.98 8.43
N ALA A 41 -1.36 1.87 7.52
CA ALA A 41 -1.10 1.71 6.09
C ALA A 41 -0.31 2.88 5.50
N LEU A 42 -0.56 4.13 5.93
CA LEU A 42 0.21 5.29 5.51
C LEU A 42 1.65 5.28 6.08
N GLU A 43 1.82 4.86 7.34
CA GLU A 43 3.15 4.71 7.95
C GLU A 43 3.97 3.63 7.24
N GLU A 44 3.38 2.45 6.98
CA GLU A 44 4.00 1.36 6.24
C GLU A 44 4.39 1.78 4.80
N ALA A 45 3.56 2.59 4.15
CA ALA A 45 3.85 3.13 2.82
C ALA A 45 5.04 4.09 2.81
N LYS A 46 5.13 4.99 3.80
CA LYS A 46 6.28 5.90 3.98
C LYS A 46 7.57 5.13 4.19
N ASP A 47 7.52 4.05 4.97
CA ASP A 47 8.69 3.22 5.23
C ASP A 47 9.12 2.42 4.00
N CYS A 48 8.16 2.02 3.15
CA CYS A 48 8.49 1.45 1.83
C CYS A 48 9.27 2.45 0.97
N ASP A 49 8.81 3.71 0.92
CA ASP A 49 9.46 4.76 0.14
C ASP A 49 10.87 5.06 0.65
N LYS A 50 11.05 5.23 1.98
CA LYS A 50 12.39 5.39 2.60
C LYS A 50 13.33 4.21 2.29
N THR A 51 12.79 2.99 2.27
CA THR A 51 13.59 1.80 1.95
C THR A 51 14.11 1.85 0.51
N LEU A 52 13.27 2.29 -0.44
CA LEU A 52 13.68 2.49 -1.83
C LEU A 52 14.73 3.60 -1.96
N GLU A 53 14.55 4.72 -1.27
CA GLU A 53 15.51 5.83 -1.24
C GLU A 53 16.87 5.42 -0.65
N SER A 54 16.87 4.51 0.33
CA SER A 54 18.10 4.05 0.96
C SER A 54 19.03 3.25 0.04
N GLN A 55 18.55 2.78 -1.11
CA GLN A 55 19.28 1.95 -2.09
C GLN A 55 19.96 0.70 -1.50
N LYS A 56 19.55 0.26 -0.31
CA LYS A 56 20.15 -0.90 0.38
C LYS A 56 19.76 -2.25 -0.23
N ILE A 57 18.71 -2.27 -1.04
CA ILE A 57 18.15 -3.47 -1.66
C ILE A 57 17.99 -3.18 -3.15
N THR A 58 18.48 -4.06 -4.01
CA THR A 58 18.33 -3.87 -5.45
C THR A 58 16.89 -4.14 -5.89
N PRO A 59 16.43 -3.55 -7.00
CA PRO A 59 15.12 -3.87 -7.57
C PRO A 59 14.92 -5.38 -7.83
N GLU A 60 15.96 -6.10 -8.27
CA GLU A 60 15.89 -7.54 -8.51
C GLU A 60 15.70 -8.34 -7.22
N GLU A 61 16.42 -7.98 -6.15
CA GLU A 61 16.29 -8.61 -4.83
C GLU A 61 14.92 -8.34 -4.22
N LEU A 62 14.45 -7.10 -4.33
CA LEU A 62 13.13 -6.71 -3.85
C LEU A 62 12.02 -7.47 -4.56
N MET A 63 12.16 -7.71 -5.87
CA MET A 63 11.18 -8.48 -6.65
C MET A 63 11.14 -9.95 -6.24
N LYS A 64 12.30 -10.56 -5.96
CA LYS A 64 12.38 -11.96 -5.51
C LYS A 64 11.86 -12.17 -4.09
N THR A 65 12.14 -11.22 -3.20
CA THR A 65 11.84 -11.37 -1.76
C THR A 65 10.52 -10.75 -1.34
N LYS A 66 10.09 -9.65 -1.99
CA LYS A 66 8.91 -8.86 -1.64
C LYS A 66 8.14 -8.45 -2.91
N PRO A 67 7.50 -9.40 -3.61
CA PRO A 67 6.82 -9.13 -4.90
C PRO A 67 5.73 -8.05 -4.80
N PHE A 68 5.07 -7.92 -3.64
CA PHE A 68 4.00 -6.93 -3.39
C PHE A 68 4.47 -5.68 -2.64
N PHE A 69 5.78 -5.40 -2.61
CA PHE A 69 6.32 -4.22 -1.92
C PHE A 69 5.66 -2.91 -2.40
N GLY A 70 5.10 -2.12 -1.48
CA GLY A 70 4.40 -0.86 -1.75
C GLY A 70 3.02 -1.01 -2.41
N VAL A 71 2.45 -2.20 -2.49
CA VAL A 71 1.11 -2.44 -3.07
C VAL A 71 0.06 -2.41 -1.95
N PRO A 72 -0.94 -1.49 -1.98
CA PRO A 72 -2.02 -1.50 -1.01
C PRO A 72 -2.90 -2.74 -1.15
N ILE A 73 -3.27 -3.35 -0.02
CA ILE A 73 -4.21 -4.46 0.04
C ILE A 73 -5.23 -4.27 1.16
N THR A 74 -6.41 -4.84 0.98
CA THR A 74 -7.43 -4.99 2.03
C THR A 74 -7.66 -6.48 2.26
N VAL A 75 -8.00 -6.87 3.48
CA VAL A 75 -8.21 -8.27 3.84
C VAL A 75 -9.62 -8.44 4.40
N LYS A 76 -10.21 -9.60 4.17
CA LYS A 76 -11.50 -9.97 4.75
C LYS A 76 -11.39 -10.03 6.28
N GLU A 77 -12.36 -9.46 6.99
CA GLU A 77 -12.36 -9.35 8.46
C GLU A 77 -12.18 -10.71 9.17
N SER A 78 -12.69 -11.81 8.60
CA SER A 78 -12.50 -13.15 9.15
C SER A 78 -11.04 -13.63 9.22
N CYS A 79 -10.11 -12.90 8.58
CA CYS A 79 -8.68 -13.10 8.74
C CYS A 79 -8.21 -12.21 9.88
N GLY A 80 -7.89 -12.79 11.05
CA GLY A 80 -7.50 -12.08 12.27
C GLY A 80 -6.22 -11.25 12.16
N LEU A 81 -6.33 -10.11 11.48
CA LEU A 81 -5.30 -9.09 11.39
C LEU A 81 -5.17 -8.36 12.73
N LYS A 82 -3.93 -8.00 13.04
CA LYS A 82 -3.56 -7.20 14.21
C LYS A 82 -3.18 -5.80 13.77
#